data_AF-K4FYE0-F1
#
_entry.id   AF-K4FYE0-F1
#
_cell.length_a   1.000
_cell.length_b   1.000
_cell.length_c   1.000
_cell.angle_alpha   90.00
_cell.angle_beta   90.00
_cell.angle_gamma   90.00
#
_symmetry.space_group_name_H-M   'P 1'
#
loop_
_entity.id
_entity.type
_entity.pdbx_description
1 polymer ?
#
loop_
_entity_poly.entity_id
_entity_poly.type
_entity_poly.pdbx_seq_one_letter_code
_entity_poly.pdbx_strand_id
1 'polypeptide(L)'
;MEDSLPPNDKKNSEPSIAKDDLIGMLMKRMEQLPEGERNIITYGSVYLGINSAFAGLIANSFFRRILNISQARFASSLPMAVLPLLSTVALYNAAMIKPMISGDLDCPTCVLVRGGLVASLAGGLYPIALAVPINAGLAVRYNTAPMPEKGNILQFWLKVCQPVLKKMSFVLILQAIFGVYLSSRQYGIYLKMLEPPATHTDPEELSQ
;
A
#
# COMPACT_ATOMS: atom_id res chain seq x y z
N MET A 1 -36.79 22.72 52.73
CA MET A 1 -37.23 23.46 51.54
C MET A 1 -35.99 23.83 50.75
N GLU A 2 -35.29 22.85 50.16
CA GLU A 2 -35.65 22.15 48.90
C GLU A 2 -35.75 23.18 47.76
N ASP A 3 -34.99 23.12 46.67
CA ASP A 3 -34.58 21.98 45.82
C ASP A 3 -33.20 22.28 45.18
N SER A 4 -32.19 21.40 45.21
CA SER A 4 -31.96 20.13 44.49
C SER A 4 -31.34 20.26 43.06
N LEU A 5 -30.03 19.97 43.04
CA LEU A 5 -29.15 19.33 42.05
C LEU A 5 -28.96 19.87 40.58
N PRO A 6 -27.69 19.91 40.09
CA PRO A 6 -27.28 19.98 38.66
C PRO A 6 -27.30 18.54 38.05
N PRO A 7 -26.53 18.08 37.01
CA PRO A 7 -25.60 18.70 36.03
C PRO A 7 -25.74 18.14 34.58
N ASN A 8 -24.92 18.59 33.61
CA ASN A 8 -24.56 17.76 32.45
C ASN A 8 -23.24 18.21 31.79
N ASP A 9 -22.13 17.71 32.32
CA ASP A 9 -20.80 17.76 31.70
C ASP A 9 -20.24 16.33 31.63
N LYS A 10 -20.72 15.55 30.64
CA LYS A 10 -20.10 14.28 30.21
C LYS A 10 -20.41 14.01 28.74
N LYS A 11 -19.52 14.44 27.84
CA LYS A 11 -19.33 13.76 26.55
C LYS A 11 -18.01 14.17 25.92
N ASN A 12 -17.21 13.18 25.52
CA ASN A 12 -16.25 13.18 24.40
C ASN A 12 -14.75 12.90 24.70
N SER A 13 -14.34 12.45 25.89
CA SER A 13 -12.93 12.04 26.13
C SER A 13 -12.67 10.52 26.18
N GLU A 14 -13.71 9.68 26.21
CA GLU A 14 -13.58 8.22 26.36
C GLU A 14 -13.24 7.39 25.10
N PRO A 15 -13.59 7.77 23.85
CA PRO A 15 -13.41 6.87 22.71
C PRO A 15 -11.97 6.81 22.15
N SER A 16 -11.10 7.80 22.40
CA SER A 16 -9.71 7.75 21.90
C SER A 16 -8.81 6.92 22.80
N ILE A 17 -8.95 7.06 24.12
CA ILE A 17 -8.12 6.36 25.12
C ILE A 17 -8.30 4.84 24.98
N ALA A 18 -9.55 4.37 24.81
CA ALA A 18 -9.83 2.94 24.61
C ALA A 18 -9.27 2.38 23.28
N LYS A 19 -9.22 3.20 22.22
CA LYS A 19 -8.63 2.80 20.93
C LYS A 19 -7.11 2.70 21.03
N ASP A 20 -6.47 3.64 21.71
CA ASP A 20 -5.02 3.63 21.92
C ASP A 20 -4.60 2.41 22.76
N ASP A 21 -5.36 2.07 23.80
CA ASP A 21 -5.15 0.86 24.61
C ASP A 21 -5.33 -0.43 23.78
N LEU A 22 -6.35 -0.47 22.91
CA LEU A 22 -6.56 -1.60 21.98
C LEU A 22 -5.39 -1.76 21.01
N ILE A 23 -4.91 -0.68 20.41
CA ILE A 23 -3.75 -0.70 19.50
C ILE A 23 -2.50 -1.19 20.25
N GLY A 24 -2.29 -0.73 21.49
CA GLY A 24 -1.19 -1.18 22.34
C GLY A 24 -1.26 -2.69 22.63
N MET A 25 -2.47 -3.21 22.94
CA MET A 25 -2.69 -4.65 23.12
C MET A 25 -2.43 -5.44 21.84
N LEU A 26 -2.91 -4.98 20.69
CA LEU A 26 -2.70 -5.62 19.39
C LEU A 26 -1.22 -5.65 19.00
N MET A 27 -0.47 -4.58 19.28
CA MET A 27 0.97 -4.55 19.06
C MET A 27 1.69 -5.60 19.91
N LYS A 28 1.31 -5.76 21.18
CA LYS A 28 1.87 -6.79 22.06
C LYS A 28 1.52 -8.21 21.57
N ARG A 29 0.30 -8.42 21.07
CA ARG A 29 -0.12 -9.71 20.46
C ARG A 29 0.66 -10.01 19.19
N MET A 30 0.94 -9.00 18.38
CA MET A 30 1.73 -9.14 17.15
C MET A 30 3.15 -9.64 17.43
N GLU A 31 3.76 -9.25 18.55
CA GLU A 31 5.09 -9.76 18.95
C GLU A 31 5.06 -11.22 19.40
N GLN A 32 3.91 -11.71 19.88
CA GLN A 32 3.71 -13.10 20.31
C GLN A 32 3.35 -14.05 19.14
N LEU A 33 3.11 -13.52 17.95
CA LEU A 33 2.80 -14.34 16.78
C LEU A 33 3.98 -15.21 16.34
N PRO A 34 3.72 -16.37 15.73
CA PRO A 34 4.75 -17.14 15.04
C PRO A 34 5.47 -16.28 14.00
N GLU A 35 6.79 -16.48 13.84
CA GLU A 35 7.64 -15.66 12.97
C GLU A 35 7.09 -15.52 11.55
N GLY A 36 6.51 -16.58 10.99
CA GLY A 36 5.90 -16.57 9.66
C GLY A 36 4.74 -15.57 9.53
N GLU A 37 3.87 -15.47 10.54
CA GLU A 37 2.72 -14.56 10.53
C GLU A 37 3.18 -13.12 10.79
N ARG A 38 4.08 -12.93 11.75
CA ARG A 38 4.71 -11.63 12.04
C ARG A 38 5.40 -11.05 10.81
N ASN A 39 6.11 -11.88 10.05
CA ASN A 39 6.83 -11.47 8.85
C ASN A 39 5.87 -11.01 7.73
N ILE A 40 4.70 -11.63 7.60
CA ILE A 40 3.70 -11.23 6.60
C ILE A 40 3.15 -9.81 6.90
N ILE A 41 2.90 -9.49 8.18
CA ILE A 41 2.43 -8.15 8.57
C ILE A 41 3.55 -7.12 8.40
N THR A 42 4.75 -7.44 8.88
CA THR A 42 5.87 -6.48 8.95
C THR A 42 6.48 -6.21 7.58
N TYR A 43 6.76 -7.27 6.82
CA TYR A 43 7.50 -7.20 5.56
C TYR A 43 6.61 -7.28 4.31
N GLY A 44 5.32 -7.60 4.46
CA GLY A 44 4.39 -7.69 3.33
C GLY A 44 4.38 -6.43 2.46
N SER A 45 4.33 -5.26 3.10
CA SER A 45 4.36 -3.97 2.40
C SER A 45 5.69 -3.74 1.65
N VAL A 46 6.80 -4.23 2.19
CA VAL A 46 8.13 -4.15 1.57
C VAL A 46 8.21 -5.01 0.31
N TYR A 47 7.69 -6.25 0.35
CA TYR A 47 7.62 -7.09 -0.86
C TYR A 47 6.80 -6.43 -1.98
N LEU A 48 5.67 -5.81 -1.62
CA LEU A 48 4.86 -5.05 -2.57
C LEU A 48 5.63 -3.85 -3.13
N GLY A 49 6.40 -3.15 -2.29
CA GLY A 49 7.28 -2.06 -2.70
C GLY A 49 8.41 -2.51 -3.64
N ILE A 50 9.02 -3.66 -3.39
CA ILE A 50 10.04 -4.24 -4.28
C ILE A 50 9.43 -4.56 -5.66
N ASN A 51 8.22 -5.13 -5.71
CA ASN A 51 7.51 -5.34 -6.97
C ASN A 51 7.24 -4.03 -7.71
N SER A 52 6.91 -2.97 -6.96
CA SER A 52 6.74 -1.61 -7.50
C SER A 52 8.02 -1.04 -8.08
N ALA A 53 9.17 -1.28 -7.44
CA ALA A 53 10.48 -0.91 -7.96
C ALA A 53 10.75 -1.58 -9.32
N PHE A 54 10.49 -2.89 -9.42
CA PHE A 54 10.62 -3.61 -10.69
C PHE A 54 9.66 -3.07 -11.75
N ALA A 55 8.41 -2.79 -11.39
CA ALA A 55 7.44 -2.18 -12.30
C ALA A 55 7.94 -0.83 -12.84
N GLY A 56 8.51 0.02 -11.98
CA GLY A 56 9.12 1.29 -12.37
C GLY A 56 10.32 1.13 -13.30
N LEU A 57 11.22 0.19 -13.02
CA LEU A 57 12.36 -0.12 -13.88
C LEU A 57 11.95 -0.65 -15.26
N ILE A 58 10.95 -1.53 -15.30
CA ILE A 58 10.40 -2.07 -16.55
C ILE A 58 9.73 -0.96 -17.36
N ALA A 59 8.89 -0.14 -16.72
CA ALA A 59 8.26 1.02 -17.35
C ALA A 59 9.32 1.98 -17.92
N ASN A 60 10.35 2.30 -17.13
CA ASN A 60 11.47 3.13 -17.56
C ASN A 60 12.17 2.54 -18.80
N SER A 61 12.43 1.23 -18.82
CA SER A 61 13.03 0.56 -19.97
C SER A 61 12.17 0.70 -21.24
N PHE A 62 10.85 0.58 -21.13
CA PHE A 62 9.96 0.76 -22.28
C PHE A 62 9.95 2.20 -22.78
N PHE A 63 9.79 3.20 -21.90
CA PHE A 63 9.79 4.60 -22.31
C PHE A 63 11.12 5.03 -22.92
N ARG A 64 12.25 4.58 -22.36
CA ARG A 64 13.58 4.85 -22.93
C ARG A 64 13.75 4.27 -24.33
N ARG A 65 13.21 3.08 -24.60
CA ARG A 65 13.22 2.48 -25.95
C ARG A 65 12.35 3.26 -26.92
N ILE A 66 11.17 3.73 -26.50
CA ILE A 66 10.27 4.50 -27.36
C ILE A 66 10.86 5.89 -27.69
N LEU A 67 11.50 6.54 -26.72
CA LEU A 67 12.08 7.88 -26.86
C LEU A 67 13.56 7.88 -27.26
N ASN A 68 14.10 6.72 -27.63
CA ASN A 68 15.49 6.52 -28.08
C ASN A 68 16.57 7.07 -27.11
N ILE A 69 16.36 6.90 -25.80
CA ILE A 69 17.23 7.44 -24.74
C ILE A 69 18.30 6.40 -24.35
N SER A 70 19.56 6.62 -24.72
CA SER A 70 20.68 5.74 -24.37
C SER A 70 21.47 6.22 -23.14
N GLN A 71 21.41 7.53 -22.85
CA GLN A 71 22.17 8.26 -21.85
C GLN A 71 21.55 8.17 -20.46
N ALA A 72 22.34 8.42 -19.41
CA ALA A 72 21.82 8.59 -18.05
C ALA A 72 20.99 7.40 -17.51
N ARG A 73 21.39 6.15 -17.82
CA ARG A 73 20.69 4.92 -17.36
C ARG A 73 20.49 4.92 -15.86
N PHE A 74 21.56 5.09 -15.09
CA PHE A 74 21.49 5.11 -13.63
C PHE A 74 20.68 6.28 -13.07
N ALA A 75 20.81 7.47 -13.64
CA ALA A 75 20.10 8.66 -13.18
C ALA A 75 18.58 8.53 -13.35
N SER A 76 18.11 7.78 -14.36
CA SER A 76 16.69 7.45 -14.52
C SER A 76 16.26 6.24 -13.70
N SER A 77 17.11 5.20 -13.60
CA SER A 77 16.73 3.93 -12.97
C SER A 77 16.66 4.02 -11.45
N LEU A 78 17.54 4.79 -10.80
CA LEU A 78 17.51 4.97 -9.35
C LEU A 78 16.19 5.56 -8.84
N PRO A 79 15.71 6.73 -9.31
CA PRO A 79 14.43 7.26 -8.87
C PRO A 79 13.28 6.33 -9.26
N MET A 80 13.38 5.59 -10.38
CA MET A 80 12.36 4.63 -10.82
C MET A 80 12.32 3.33 -10.03
N ALA A 81 13.35 3.02 -9.25
CA ALA A 81 13.30 1.95 -8.27
C ALA A 81 12.87 2.48 -6.89
N VAL A 82 13.53 3.55 -6.41
CA VAL A 82 13.41 4.01 -5.02
C VAL A 82 12.06 4.69 -4.76
N LEU A 83 11.61 5.59 -5.65
CA LEU A 83 10.37 6.33 -5.42
C LEU A 83 9.16 5.40 -5.45
N PRO A 84 8.98 4.50 -6.44
CA PRO A 84 7.90 3.52 -6.42
C PRO A 84 7.94 2.60 -5.20
N LEU A 85 9.12 2.15 -4.78
CA LEU A 85 9.26 1.31 -3.59
C LEU A 85 8.74 2.01 -2.33
N LEU A 86 9.31 3.17 -2.01
CA LEU A 86 9.00 3.87 -0.77
C LEU A 86 7.57 4.37 -0.76
N SER A 87 7.08 4.91 -1.89
CA SER A 87 5.69 5.38 -1.99
C SER A 87 4.69 4.24 -1.83
N THR A 88 4.96 3.06 -2.41
CA THR A 88 4.07 1.89 -2.28
C THR A 88 4.05 1.39 -0.84
N VAL A 89 5.20 1.28 -0.18
CA VAL A 89 5.29 0.90 1.23
C VAL A 89 4.52 1.88 2.10
N ALA A 90 4.76 3.18 1.93
CA ALA A 90 4.10 4.22 2.71
C ALA A 90 2.58 4.21 2.50
N LEU A 91 2.14 4.17 1.24
CA LEU A 91 0.72 4.22 0.90
C LEU A 91 -0.02 2.95 1.33
N TYR A 92 0.60 1.77 1.20
CA TYR A 92 0.02 0.53 1.68
C TYR A 92 -0.15 0.52 3.20
N ASN A 93 0.88 0.95 3.93
CA ASN A 93 0.80 1.06 5.39
C ASN A 93 -0.27 2.07 5.83
N ALA A 94 -0.33 3.24 5.19
CA ALA A 94 -1.27 4.30 5.55
C ALA A 94 -2.73 3.98 5.18
N ALA A 95 -2.96 3.38 4.00
CA ALA A 95 -4.30 3.15 3.49
C ALA A 95 -4.88 1.79 3.89
N MET A 96 -4.04 0.84 4.34
CA MET A 96 -4.47 -0.53 4.65
C MET A 96 -4.10 -0.95 6.08
N ILE A 97 -2.80 -1.02 6.40
CA ILE A 97 -2.33 -1.58 7.70
C ILE A 97 -2.82 -0.76 8.89
N LYS A 98 -2.64 0.57 8.86
CA LYS A 98 -3.07 1.47 9.93
C LYS A 98 -4.58 1.41 10.20
N PRO A 99 -5.47 1.59 9.19
CA PRO A 99 -6.91 1.53 9.44
C PRO A 99 -7.40 0.13 9.83
N MET A 100 -6.72 -0.94 9.40
CA MET A 100 -7.01 -2.30 9.87
C MET A 100 -6.69 -2.46 11.35
N ILE A 101 -5.48 -2.08 11.81
CA ILE A 101 -5.09 -2.22 13.22
C ILE A 101 -5.92 -1.28 14.12
N SER A 102 -6.32 -0.11 13.62
CA SER A 102 -7.10 0.87 14.40
C SER A 102 -8.58 0.50 14.55
N GLY A 103 -9.04 -0.58 13.92
CA GLY A 103 -10.45 -1.00 13.94
C GLY A 103 -11.38 -0.11 13.10
N ASP A 104 -10.82 0.69 12.19
CA ASP A 104 -11.63 1.51 11.26
C ASP A 104 -11.96 0.72 9.96
N LEU A 105 -11.37 -0.46 9.79
CA LEU A 105 -11.50 -1.29 8.58
C LEU A 105 -11.68 -2.78 8.93
N ASP A 106 -12.88 -3.12 9.42
CA ASP A 106 -13.18 -4.46 9.95
C ASP A 106 -13.92 -5.38 8.98
N CYS A 107 -14.25 -4.92 7.78
CA CYS A 107 -14.96 -5.74 6.78
C CYS A 107 -13.97 -6.51 5.88
N PRO A 108 -14.12 -7.85 5.72
CA PRO A 108 -13.21 -8.66 4.90
C PRO A 108 -13.15 -8.18 3.45
N THR A 109 -14.30 -7.91 2.83
CA THR A 109 -14.36 -7.45 1.44
C THR A 109 -13.72 -6.08 1.26
N CYS A 110 -13.91 -5.16 2.22
CA CYS A 110 -13.27 -3.84 2.19
C CYS A 110 -11.74 -3.95 2.23
N VAL A 111 -11.19 -4.81 3.08
CA VAL A 111 -9.74 -5.03 3.19
C VAL A 111 -9.17 -5.62 1.90
N LEU A 112 -9.83 -6.64 1.33
CA LEU A 112 -9.40 -7.26 0.07
C LEU A 112 -9.42 -6.26 -1.10
N VAL A 113 -10.55 -5.56 -1.29
CA VAL A 113 -10.72 -4.59 -2.37
C VAL A 113 -9.71 -3.44 -2.23
N ARG A 114 -9.55 -2.91 -1.01
CA ARG A 114 -8.62 -1.81 -0.74
C ARG A 114 -7.17 -2.25 -0.91
N GLY A 115 -6.81 -3.45 -0.46
CA GLY A 115 -5.48 -4.04 -0.64
C GLY A 115 -5.12 -4.22 -2.11
N GLY A 116 -6.02 -4.78 -2.90
CA GLY A 116 -5.85 -4.91 -4.35
C GLY A 116 -5.74 -3.56 -5.06
N LEU A 117 -6.65 -2.63 -4.75
CA LEU A 117 -6.66 -1.29 -5.36
C LEU A 117 -5.38 -0.51 -5.05
N VAL A 118 -4.95 -0.47 -3.78
CA VAL A 118 -3.72 0.22 -3.38
C VAL A 118 -2.50 -0.43 -4.04
N ALA A 119 -2.44 -1.76 -4.11
CA ALA A 119 -1.36 -2.46 -4.79
C ALA A 119 -1.31 -2.18 -6.30
N SER A 120 -2.44 -2.17 -7.00
CA SER A 120 -2.48 -1.85 -8.43
C SER A 120 -2.15 -0.39 -8.72
N LEU A 121 -2.69 0.55 -7.93
CA LEU A 121 -2.47 1.98 -8.14
C LEU A 121 -1.06 2.38 -7.73
N ALA A 122 -0.65 2.10 -6.49
CA ALA A 122 0.65 2.49 -5.96
C ALA A 122 1.78 1.62 -6.51
N GLY A 123 1.56 0.31 -6.59
CA GLY A 123 2.56 -0.67 -7.01
C GLY A 123 2.68 -0.86 -8.52
N GLY A 124 1.72 -0.35 -9.30
CA GLY A 124 1.62 -0.61 -10.73
C GLY A 124 1.45 0.65 -11.57
N LEU A 125 0.33 1.36 -11.40
CA LEU A 125 -0.02 2.51 -12.23
C LEU A 125 0.88 3.72 -11.94
N TYR A 126 1.17 3.99 -10.67
CA TYR A 126 2.05 5.08 -10.24
C TYR A 126 3.45 5.00 -10.86
N PRO A 127 4.18 3.86 -10.83
CA PRO A 127 5.47 3.75 -11.52
C PRO A 127 5.41 4.07 -13.02
N ILE A 128 4.32 3.69 -13.71
CA ILE A 128 4.13 3.98 -15.13
C ILE A 128 3.91 5.48 -15.34
N ALA A 129 3.03 6.10 -14.54
CA ALA A 129 2.77 7.53 -14.60
C ALA A 129 4.03 8.36 -14.29
N LEU A 130 4.81 7.92 -13.31
CA LEU A 130 6.06 8.56 -12.89
C LEU A 130 7.16 8.47 -13.96
N ALA A 131 7.20 7.38 -14.74
CA ALA A 131 8.17 7.21 -15.81
C ALA A 131 7.98 8.22 -16.96
N VAL A 132 6.75 8.72 -17.18
CA VAL A 132 6.43 9.69 -18.25
C VAL A 132 7.22 10.99 -18.09
N PRO A 133 7.06 11.80 -17.02
CA PRO A 133 7.76 13.07 -16.89
C PRO A 133 9.29 12.92 -16.84
N ILE A 134 9.81 11.84 -16.26
CA ILE A 134 11.25 11.61 -16.17
C ILE A 134 11.85 11.32 -17.54
N ASN A 135 11.22 10.44 -18.32
CA ASN A 135 11.69 10.14 -19.66
C ASN A 135 11.43 11.29 -20.64
N ALA A 136 10.36 12.06 -20.45
CA ALA A 136 10.12 13.32 -21.16
C ALA A 136 11.27 14.31 -20.95
N GLY A 137 11.61 14.59 -19.69
CA GLY A 137 12.68 15.52 -19.35
C GLY A 137 14.04 15.10 -19.89
N LEU A 138 14.34 13.80 -19.85
CA LEU A 138 15.56 13.26 -20.45
C LEU A 138 15.58 13.39 -21.98
N ALA A 139 14.46 13.11 -22.64
CA ALA A 139 14.37 13.22 -24.09
C ALA A 139 14.54 14.68 -24.55
N VAL A 140 14.00 15.64 -23.81
CA VAL A 140 14.23 17.08 -24.05
C VAL A 140 15.70 17.44 -23.80
N ARG A 141 16.27 17.02 -22.68
CA ARG A 141 17.65 17.37 -22.27
C ARG A 141 18.70 16.85 -23.25
N TYR A 142 18.50 15.65 -23.79
CA TYR A 142 19.45 15.00 -24.70
C TYR A 142 19.02 15.09 -26.17
N ASN A 143 17.93 15.80 -26.47
CA ASN A 143 17.37 15.96 -27.81
C ASN A 143 17.26 14.63 -28.59
N THR A 144 16.75 13.59 -27.93
CA THR A 144 16.73 12.21 -28.48
C THR A 144 15.48 11.90 -29.29
N ALA A 145 14.42 12.68 -29.13
CA ALA A 145 13.16 12.52 -29.84
C ALA A 145 12.53 13.88 -30.12
N PRO A 146 11.86 14.08 -31.26
CA PRO A 146 11.15 15.33 -31.55
C PRO A 146 9.96 15.48 -30.58
N MET A 147 9.96 16.56 -29.79
CA MET A 147 8.84 16.87 -28.91
C MET A 147 7.67 17.49 -29.70
N PRO A 148 6.42 17.19 -29.31
CA PRO A 148 5.24 17.75 -29.96
C PRO A 148 5.14 19.27 -29.81
N GLU A 149 4.70 19.96 -30.87
CA GLU A 149 4.31 21.37 -30.81
C GLU A 149 3.09 21.59 -29.89
N LYS A 150 2.93 22.82 -29.40
CA LYS A 150 2.04 23.23 -28.30
C LYS A 150 0.57 22.78 -28.42
N GLY A 151 0.11 22.40 -29.61
CA GLY A 151 -1.27 21.95 -29.86
C GLY A 151 -1.56 20.45 -29.62
N ASN A 152 -0.56 19.55 -29.67
CA ASN A 152 -0.82 18.10 -29.71
C ASN A 152 -0.07 17.26 -28.68
N ILE A 153 0.39 17.89 -27.58
CA ILE A 153 1.17 17.25 -26.50
C ILE A 153 0.41 16.07 -25.86
N LEU A 154 -0.87 16.24 -25.55
CA LEU A 154 -1.67 15.19 -24.89
C LEU A 154 -1.83 13.96 -25.77
N GLN A 155 -2.18 14.14 -27.05
CA GLN A 155 -2.31 13.01 -27.97
C GLN A 155 -0.99 12.28 -28.19
N PHE A 156 0.12 13.01 -28.26
CA PHE A 156 1.45 12.41 -28.35
C PHE A 156 1.72 11.51 -27.15
N TRP A 157 1.54 12.02 -25.92
CA TRP A 157 1.78 11.23 -24.71
C TRP A 157 0.83 10.05 -24.56
N LEU A 158 -0.44 10.19 -24.96
CA LEU A 158 -1.37 9.05 -25.01
C LEU A 158 -0.88 7.96 -25.97
N LYS A 159 -0.42 8.32 -27.17
CA LYS A 159 0.15 7.37 -28.15
C LYS A 159 1.43 6.70 -27.63
N VAL A 160 2.28 7.45 -26.93
CA VAL A 160 3.52 6.91 -26.32
C VAL A 160 3.19 5.96 -25.15
N CYS A 161 2.19 6.30 -24.32
CA CYS A 161 1.82 5.50 -23.15
C CYS A 161 1.03 4.23 -23.52
N GLN A 162 0.21 4.26 -24.57
CA GLN A 162 -0.64 3.15 -24.99
C GLN A 162 0.09 1.79 -25.11
N PRO A 163 1.22 1.66 -25.83
CA PRO A 163 1.95 0.39 -25.91
C PRO A 163 2.58 -0.02 -24.58
N VAL A 164 2.98 0.94 -23.74
CA VAL A 164 3.54 0.67 -22.41
C VAL A 164 2.45 0.12 -21.49
N LEU A 165 1.29 0.78 -21.43
CA LEU A 165 0.15 0.35 -20.64
C LEU A 165 -0.34 -1.03 -21.08
N LYS A 166 -0.37 -1.31 -22.38
CA LYS A 166 -0.76 -2.64 -22.90
C LYS A 166 0.19 -3.74 -22.39
N LYS A 167 1.50 -3.52 -22.46
CA LYS A 167 2.52 -4.46 -21.97
C LYS A 167 2.52 -4.58 -20.45
N MET A 168 2.31 -3.48 -19.75
CA MET A 168 2.28 -3.42 -18.29
C MET A 168 0.95 -3.89 -17.69
N SER A 169 -0.11 -4.09 -18.49
CA SER A 169 -1.41 -4.55 -17.96
C SER A 169 -1.29 -5.86 -17.18
N PHE A 170 -0.42 -6.77 -17.63
CA PHE A 170 -0.12 -7.99 -16.90
C PHE A 170 0.48 -7.71 -15.52
N VAL A 171 1.40 -6.76 -15.41
CA VAL A 171 2.00 -6.32 -14.13
C VAL A 171 0.93 -5.70 -13.22
N LEU A 172 0.00 -4.90 -13.76
CA LEU A 172 -1.10 -4.31 -13.00
C LEU A 172 -2.02 -5.37 -12.40
N ILE A 173 -2.36 -6.40 -13.19
CA ILE A 173 -3.19 -7.52 -12.74
C ILE A 173 -2.46 -8.33 -11.67
N LEU A 174 -1.18 -8.64 -11.88
CA LEU A 174 -0.37 -9.34 -10.88
C LEU A 174 -0.27 -8.56 -9.57
N GLN A 175 -0.08 -7.24 -9.63
CA GLN A 175 -0.07 -6.39 -8.42
C GLN A 175 -1.44 -6.37 -7.74
N ALA A 176 -2.55 -6.39 -8.50
CA ALA A 176 -3.90 -6.50 -7.93
C ALA A 176 -4.05 -7.80 -7.13
N ILE A 177 -3.74 -8.93 -7.78
CA ILE A 177 -3.87 -10.27 -7.19
C ILE A 177 -2.97 -10.39 -5.97
N PHE A 178 -1.73 -9.91 -6.06
CA PHE A 178 -0.78 -9.94 -4.95
C PHE A 178 -1.25 -9.05 -3.79
N GLY A 179 -1.82 -7.88 -4.06
CA GLY A 179 -2.41 -7.00 -3.06
C GLY A 179 -3.62 -7.63 -2.36
N VAL A 180 -4.51 -8.29 -3.10
CA VAL A 180 -5.65 -9.04 -2.56
C VAL A 180 -5.16 -10.20 -1.70
N TYR A 181 -4.21 -10.99 -2.20
CA TYR A 181 -3.62 -12.10 -1.46
C TYR A 181 -3.00 -11.62 -0.14
N LEU A 182 -2.12 -10.61 -0.20
CA LEU A 182 -1.42 -10.09 0.96
C LEU A 182 -2.40 -9.53 2.00
N SER A 183 -3.39 -8.74 1.56
CA SER A 183 -4.40 -8.17 2.46
C SER A 183 -5.28 -9.24 3.09
N SER A 184 -5.66 -10.29 2.35
CA SER A 184 -6.40 -11.43 2.91
C SER A 184 -5.62 -12.14 4.03
N ARG A 185 -4.31 -12.36 3.83
CA ARG A 185 -3.43 -12.99 4.82
C ARG A 185 -3.28 -12.11 6.05
N GLN A 186 -3.06 -10.81 5.84
CA GLN A 186 -2.89 -9.84 6.93
C GLN A 186 -4.18 -9.68 7.75
N TYR A 187 -5.34 -9.68 7.10
CA TYR A 187 -6.64 -9.64 7.78
C TYR A 187 -6.90 -10.92 8.59
N GLY A 188 -6.55 -12.10 8.04
CA GLY A 188 -6.68 -13.35 8.79
C GLY A 188 -5.82 -13.38 10.06
N ILE A 189 -4.60 -12.83 10.00
CA ILE A 189 -3.72 -12.70 11.17
C ILE A 189 -4.29 -11.64 12.14
N TYR A 190 -4.85 -10.55 11.62
CA TYR A 190 -5.53 -9.54 12.43
C TYR A 190 -6.68 -10.11 13.26
N LEU A 191 -7.54 -10.95 12.68
CA LEU A 191 -8.61 -11.62 13.40
C LEU A 191 -8.09 -12.52 14.53
N LYS A 192 -7.00 -13.28 14.28
CA LYS A 192 -6.35 -14.09 15.33
C LYS A 192 -5.80 -13.25 16.49
N MET A 193 -5.36 -12.01 16.22
CA MET A 193 -4.88 -11.11 17.27
C MET A 193 -6.02 -10.51 18.09
N LEU A 194 -7.24 -10.44 17.54
CA LEU A 194 -8.43 -9.99 18.24
C LEU A 194 -9.05 -11.09 19.12
N GLU A 195 -8.87 -12.36 18.77
CA GLU A 195 -9.35 -13.45 19.61
C GLU A 195 -8.63 -13.44 20.97
N PRO A 196 -9.39 -13.47 22.09
CA PRO A 196 -8.79 -13.70 23.39
C PRO A 196 -8.04 -15.03 23.35
N PRO A 197 -6.87 -15.15 24.00
CA PRO A 197 -6.26 -16.45 24.20
C PRO A 197 -7.31 -17.31 24.86
N ALA A 198 -7.58 -18.51 24.32
CA ALA A 198 -8.46 -19.45 24.96
C ALA A 198 -8.02 -19.54 26.42
N THR A 199 -8.87 -19.07 27.33
CA THR A 199 -8.78 -19.46 28.73
C THR A 199 -8.67 -20.97 28.70
N HIS A 200 -7.51 -21.50 29.05
CA HIS A 200 -7.39 -22.87 29.50
C HIS A 200 -8.31 -22.95 30.72
N THR A 201 -9.59 -23.20 30.48
CA THR A 201 -10.48 -23.69 31.50
C THR A 201 -10.08 -25.14 31.64
N ASP A 202 -9.07 -25.38 32.47
CA ASP A 202 -8.79 -26.72 32.96
C ASP A 202 -10.07 -27.17 33.71
N PRO A 203 -10.74 -28.25 33.28
CA PRO A 203 -11.99 -28.69 33.90
C PRO A 203 -11.80 -29.34 35.30
N GLU A 204 -10.70 -29.08 36.01
CA GLU A 204 -10.37 -29.71 37.31
C GLU A 204 -10.67 -28.86 38.56
N GLU A 205 -11.32 -27.70 38.44
CA GLU A 205 -11.74 -26.87 39.61
C GLU A 205 -13.27 -26.77 39.72
N LEU A 206 -13.97 -27.91 39.58
CA LEU A 206 -15.42 -28.01 39.87
C LEU A 206 -15.79 -29.28 40.65
N SER A 207 -14.80 -29.88 41.33
CA SER A 207 -15.02 -30.99 42.27
C SER A 207 -14.29 -30.79 43.59
N GLN A 208 -14.46 -29.62 44.22
CA GLN A 208 -14.31 -29.47 45.67
C GLN A 208 -15.62 -29.01 46.28
#